data_AF-A7RPI2-F1
#
_entry.id   AF-A7RPI2-F1
#
_cell.length_a   1.000
_cell.length_b   1.000
_cell.length_c   1.000
_cell.angle_alpha   90.00
_cell.angle_beta   90.00
_cell.angle_gamma   90.00
#
_symmetry.space_group_name_H-M   'P 1'
#
loop_
_entity.id
_entity.type
_entity.pdbx_description
1 polymer ?
#
loop_
_entity_poly.entity_id
_entity_poly.type
_entity_poly.pdbx_seq_one_letter_code
_entity_poly.pdbx_strand_id
1 'polypeptide(L)'
;MVEFGKHRRKKGAVNWPKLLLLVNSIQSPAQRKNGDENRCRELSNFMYGEDVFGGSSTNKVDHLGRWFQRDCFFWLSCLLSSLTLSTSLHKVFALLYGCLAKENTQESSNTEDEKLDIKPRAYYPPSECRSYTMLHGADRAMANTAQNALRCDKNEFPGNLWYRFTGQAGNAMPTSCVLEKRCGTHAPGWMVGAHPTVAQGMVTRKVCYHWTKNCCRWSNYIKVRNCGAFYVYQLPKTPVCWLRYCGNGIPQPPECRRYTVFNSFDRAIGNTAQNSLKCDQRDLPGNLWYRFLGAAGNAMPTSCVPVKRCGTHAPGWIVGSHPSLRYSLVTRKVCYHWSGSCCRWSNYIKVRNCGGFYVYQLPKTPVCWLRYCGNRVSLPPPPPECRRYTVFNRFDRAIGNTAQNSLKCDQRDLPGNLWYRFLGAAGNAMPTSCVPVRRCGTHAPGWMVGSHPSLRNSLVTRKVCYHWSGSCCRWSNNIKVRNCGGFYVYQLPKTPVCMLRYCGRGY
;
A
#
# COMPACT_ATOMS: atom_id res chain seq x y z
N MET A 1 26.81 -2.20 50.77
CA MET A 1 27.83 -3.07 50.16
C MET A 1 27.92 -2.74 48.67
N VAL A 2 28.94 -1.95 48.31
CA VAL A 2 29.87 -2.04 47.15
C VAL A 2 29.31 -2.77 45.90
N GLU A 3 28.86 -2.03 44.88
CA GLU A 3 29.57 -1.58 43.64
C GLU A 3 29.54 -2.61 42.48
N PHE A 4 29.09 -2.18 41.30
CA PHE A 4 29.68 -2.55 40.00
C PHE A 4 29.25 -1.58 38.90
N GLY A 5 30.23 -0.93 38.27
CA GLY A 5 30.06 -0.06 37.10
C GLY A 5 30.52 -0.71 35.78
N LYS A 6 29.87 -0.27 34.68
CA LYS A 6 30.31 -0.13 33.28
C LYS A 6 31.00 -1.30 32.54
N HIS A 7 30.33 -1.84 31.50
CA HIS A 7 30.78 -1.73 30.08
C HIS A 7 29.71 -2.22 29.07
N ARG A 8 29.55 -1.46 27.98
CA ARG A 8 28.75 -1.81 26.78
C ARG A 8 29.37 -3.00 26.02
N ARG A 9 28.55 -3.89 25.45
CA ARG A 9 28.79 -4.51 24.12
C ARG A 9 27.48 -4.97 23.48
N LYS A 10 27.29 -4.56 22.21
CA LYS A 10 26.19 -4.95 21.32
C LYS A 10 26.25 -6.47 21.06
N LYS A 11 25.15 -7.19 21.29
CA LYS A 11 24.87 -8.47 20.62
C LYS A 11 23.65 -8.27 19.73
N GLY A 12 23.88 -8.34 18.42
CA GLY A 12 22.80 -8.41 17.44
C GLY A 12 22.10 -9.76 17.58
N ALA A 13 20.79 -9.74 17.81
CA ALA A 13 19.97 -10.95 17.83
C ALA A 13 19.86 -11.52 16.40
N VAL A 14 20.20 -12.81 16.26
CA VAL A 14 20.03 -13.58 15.01
C VAL A 14 18.54 -13.75 14.74
N ASN A 15 18.09 -13.37 13.54
CA ASN A 15 16.70 -13.44 13.11
C ASN A 15 16.39 -14.85 12.54
N TRP A 16 16.10 -15.79 13.43
CA TRP A 16 15.79 -17.19 13.15
C TRP A 16 14.72 -17.45 12.05
N PRO A 17 13.67 -16.62 11.87
CA PRO A 17 12.70 -16.79 10.77
C PRO A 17 13.27 -16.62 9.35
N LYS A 18 14.37 -15.87 9.16
CA LYS A 18 15.00 -15.69 7.83
C LYS A 18 15.87 -16.87 7.41
N LEU A 19 16.43 -17.59 8.37
CA LEU A 19 17.24 -18.79 8.11
C LEU A 19 16.33 -19.96 7.67
N LEU A 20 15.15 -20.10 8.29
CA LEU A 20 14.16 -21.12 7.90
C LEU A 20 13.57 -20.90 6.49
N LEU A 21 13.46 -19.65 6.02
CA LEU A 21 12.96 -19.34 4.68
C LEU A 21 14.00 -19.61 3.57
N LEU A 22 15.29 -19.61 3.90
CA LEU A 22 16.39 -19.94 2.97
C LEU A 22 16.57 -21.46 2.81
N VAL A 23 16.33 -22.24 3.89
CA VAL A 23 16.40 -23.71 3.84
C VAL A 23 15.22 -24.29 3.05
N ASN A 24 14.06 -23.64 3.08
CA ASN A 24 12.85 -24.12 2.40
C ASN A 24 12.72 -23.72 0.91
N SER A 25 13.69 -23.01 0.32
CA SER A 25 13.66 -22.64 -1.12
C SER A 25 14.54 -23.52 -2.02
N ILE A 26 15.07 -24.63 -1.50
CA ILE A 26 15.84 -25.59 -2.29
C ILE A 26 14.86 -26.45 -3.09
N GLN A 27 14.72 -26.14 -4.39
CA GLN A 27 13.96 -26.96 -5.35
C GLN A 27 14.66 -28.32 -5.59
N SER A 28 13.83 -29.33 -5.90
CA SER A 28 14.24 -30.70 -6.22
C SER A 28 15.24 -30.79 -7.38
N PRO A 29 16.11 -31.82 -7.40
CA PRO A 29 17.14 -31.99 -8.42
C PRO A 29 16.56 -32.60 -9.69
N ALA A 30 16.10 -31.77 -10.62
CA ALA A 30 15.94 -32.17 -12.01
C ALA A 30 16.25 -30.95 -12.88
N GLN A 31 17.21 -31.10 -13.81
CA GLN A 31 17.83 -30.13 -14.74
C GLN A 31 19.30 -29.78 -14.36
N ARG A 32 20.24 -30.74 -14.49
CA ARG A 32 21.67 -30.45 -14.70
C ARG A 32 22.07 -30.87 -16.12
N LYS A 33 22.89 -30.05 -16.79
CA LYS A 33 23.50 -30.33 -18.09
C LYS A 33 24.74 -31.21 -17.88
N ASN A 34 25.03 -32.13 -18.82
CA ASN A 34 26.09 -33.17 -18.78
C ASN A 34 27.56 -32.68 -18.58
N GLY A 35 27.81 -31.38 -18.36
CA GLY A 35 29.15 -30.84 -18.06
C GLY A 35 29.48 -30.71 -16.57
N ASP A 36 28.47 -30.73 -15.68
CA ASP A 36 28.65 -30.45 -14.24
C ASP A 36 28.92 -31.70 -13.39
N GLU A 37 28.68 -32.91 -13.91
CA GLU A 37 28.88 -34.17 -13.18
C GLU A 37 30.36 -34.55 -13.02
N ASN A 38 31.20 -34.34 -14.05
CA ASN A 38 32.63 -34.64 -13.97
C ASN A 38 33.37 -33.75 -12.95
N ARG A 39 32.96 -32.48 -12.82
CA ARG A 39 33.56 -31.54 -11.85
C ARG A 39 33.13 -31.81 -10.41
N CYS A 40 31.89 -32.24 -10.16
CA CYS A 40 31.52 -32.70 -8.82
C CYS A 40 32.22 -34.03 -8.46
N ARG A 41 32.49 -34.91 -9.45
CA ARG A 41 33.17 -36.21 -9.24
C ARG A 41 34.66 -36.05 -8.88
N GLU A 42 35.36 -35.10 -9.48
CA GLU A 42 36.73 -34.72 -9.10
C GLU A 42 36.81 -34.22 -7.64
N LEU A 43 35.82 -33.43 -7.21
CA LEU A 43 35.76 -32.93 -5.83
C LEU A 43 35.45 -34.03 -4.80
N SER A 44 34.59 -34.97 -5.16
CA SER A 44 34.29 -36.15 -4.33
C SER A 44 35.52 -37.04 -4.16
N ASN A 45 36.30 -37.24 -5.22
CA ASN A 45 37.53 -38.02 -5.16
C ASN A 45 38.61 -37.35 -4.30
N PHE A 46 38.66 -36.01 -4.29
CA PHE A 46 39.56 -35.24 -3.42
C PHE A 46 39.17 -35.29 -1.93
N MET A 47 37.87 -35.40 -1.63
CA MET A 47 37.34 -35.42 -0.26
C MET A 47 37.34 -36.83 0.38
N TYR A 48 37.31 -37.89 -0.43
CA TYR A 48 37.11 -39.29 0.03
C TYR A 48 38.18 -40.30 -0.42
N GLY A 49 39.22 -39.90 -1.17
CA GLY A 49 40.32 -40.80 -1.53
C GLY A 49 41.36 -40.96 -0.42
N GLU A 50 41.68 -42.21 -0.07
CA GLU A 50 42.83 -42.55 0.77
C GLU A 50 44.15 -42.13 0.10
N ASP A 51 45.05 -41.58 0.92
CA ASP A 51 46.45 -41.23 0.68
C ASP A 51 46.99 -41.31 -0.75
N VAL A 52 46.96 -40.18 -1.46
CA VAL A 52 47.93 -39.88 -2.51
C VAL A 52 48.57 -38.54 -2.18
N PHE A 53 49.90 -38.54 -2.10
CA PHE A 53 50.80 -37.44 -1.67
C PHE A 53 50.99 -37.34 -0.15
N GLY A 54 51.95 -38.13 0.36
CA GLY A 54 52.55 -37.91 1.67
C GLY A 54 53.17 -36.51 1.77
N GLY A 55 52.65 -35.69 2.67
CA GLY A 55 53.13 -34.33 2.93
C GLY A 55 52.28 -33.61 3.98
N SER A 56 52.92 -32.86 4.88
CA SER A 56 52.35 -32.35 6.14
C SER A 56 51.12 -31.45 5.99
N SER A 57 50.25 -31.48 7.01
CA SER A 57 48.87 -30.99 7.01
C SER A 57 48.68 -29.47 6.96
N THR A 58 49.73 -28.68 6.73
CA THR A 58 49.65 -27.20 6.68
C THR A 58 49.52 -26.64 5.26
N ASN A 59 49.85 -27.40 4.21
CA ASN A 59 49.73 -26.94 2.82
C ASN A 59 48.38 -27.22 2.14
N LYS A 60 47.42 -27.87 2.84
CA LYS A 60 46.09 -28.18 2.29
C LYS A 60 45.09 -27.01 2.37
N VAL A 61 45.28 -26.08 3.31
CA VAL A 61 44.32 -24.97 3.55
C VAL A 61 44.48 -23.84 2.53
N ASP A 62 45.72 -23.52 2.13
CA ASP A 62 46.00 -22.43 1.19
C ASP A 62 45.66 -22.77 -0.27
N HIS A 63 45.69 -24.04 -0.65
CA HIS A 63 45.21 -24.47 -1.97
C HIS A 63 43.67 -24.51 -2.05
N LEU A 64 42.98 -24.83 -0.95
CA LEU A 64 41.51 -24.75 -0.88
C LEU A 64 41.00 -23.30 -0.98
N GLY A 65 41.73 -22.35 -0.39
CA GLY A 65 41.35 -20.94 -0.35
C GLY A 65 41.30 -20.27 -1.75
N ARG A 66 42.18 -20.67 -2.67
CA ARG A 66 42.19 -20.12 -4.04
C ARG A 66 41.14 -20.74 -4.96
N TRP A 67 40.65 -21.94 -4.65
CA TRP A 67 39.66 -22.62 -5.48
C TRP A 67 38.22 -22.13 -5.21
N PHE A 68 37.95 -21.66 -3.99
CA PHE A 68 36.62 -21.21 -3.56
C PHE A 68 36.23 -19.78 -3.96
N GLN A 69 37.15 -19.00 -4.52
CA GLN A 69 36.92 -17.58 -4.79
C GLN A 69 35.98 -17.28 -5.98
N ARG A 70 35.59 -18.28 -6.79
CA ARG A 70 34.85 -18.00 -8.03
C ARG A 70 33.36 -18.32 -8.05
N ASP A 71 32.82 -19.19 -7.19
CA ASP A 71 31.36 -19.40 -7.07
C ASP A 71 30.96 -20.21 -5.81
N CYS A 72 30.82 -19.55 -4.63
CA CYS A 72 30.50 -20.19 -3.33
C CYS A 72 29.13 -20.94 -3.37
N PHE A 73 28.19 -20.58 -4.26
CA PHE A 73 26.87 -21.24 -4.39
C PHE A 73 26.84 -22.52 -5.25
N PHE A 74 27.66 -22.61 -6.29
CA PHE A 74 27.71 -23.80 -7.16
C PHE A 74 28.25 -25.01 -6.39
N TRP A 75 29.33 -24.80 -5.63
CA TRP A 75 29.99 -25.84 -4.82
C TRP A 75 29.16 -26.32 -3.63
N LEU A 76 28.38 -25.43 -3.01
CA LEU A 76 27.43 -25.80 -1.96
C LEU A 76 26.37 -26.80 -2.48
N SER A 77 25.99 -26.68 -3.76
CA SER A 77 25.03 -27.59 -4.39
C SER A 77 25.61 -28.97 -4.77
N CYS A 78 26.92 -29.08 -5.05
CA CYS A 78 27.60 -30.39 -5.21
C CYS A 78 27.72 -31.08 -3.84
N LEU A 79 28.14 -30.37 -2.79
CA LEU A 79 28.31 -30.94 -1.44
C LEU A 79 26.99 -31.44 -0.84
N LEU A 80 25.88 -30.73 -1.08
CA LEU A 80 24.55 -31.14 -0.64
C LEU A 80 23.98 -32.34 -1.41
N SER A 81 24.53 -32.69 -2.57
CA SER A 81 24.13 -33.88 -3.33
C SER A 81 24.96 -35.14 -3.01
N SER A 82 26.11 -34.99 -2.33
CA SER A 82 26.99 -36.10 -1.91
C SER A 82 26.86 -36.50 -0.42
N LEU A 83 26.00 -35.84 0.37
CA LEU A 83 25.83 -36.13 1.79
C LEU A 83 24.80 -37.26 1.98
N THR A 84 25.26 -38.51 1.98
CA THR A 84 24.47 -39.59 2.61
C THR A 84 24.49 -39.40 4.12
N LEU A 85 23.31 -39.53 4.75
CA LEU A 85 23.08 -39.31 6.17
C LEU A 85 24.05 -40.11 7.05
N SER A 86 25.16 -39.50 7.46
CA SER A 86 25.80 -39.69 8.77
C SER A 86 27.10 -38.90 8.80
N THR A 87 27.09 -37.79 9.55
CA THR A 87 28.15 -37.27 10.45
C THR A 87 28.30 -35.74 10.41
N SER A 88 27.95 -35.16 11.56
CA SER A 88 28.36 -33.88 12.15
C SER A 88 28.17 -32.57 11.36
N LEU A 89 26.99 -31.96 11.55
CA LEU A 89 26.64 -30.57 11.18
C LEU A 89 27.67 -29.50 11.62
N HIS A 90 28.56 -29.80 12.55
CA HIS A 90 29.56 -28.86 13.06
C HIS A 90 30.62 -28.47 12.01
N LYS A 91 30.97 -29.34 11.06
CA LYS A 91 31.94 -29.01 9.99
C LYS A 91 31.35 -28.08 8.93
N VAL A 92 30.03 -28.16 8.69
CA VAL A 92 29.31 -27.28 7.75
C VAL A 92 29.17 -25.86 8.30
N PHE A 93 29.02 -25.72 9.61
CA PHE A 93 28.94 -24.40 10.27
C PHE A 93 30.25 -23.61 10.21
N ALA A 94 31.42 -24.28 10.26
CA ALA A 94 32.72 -23.62 10.16
C ALA A 94 32.96 -23.01 8.76
N LEU A 95 32.49 -23.66 7.69
CA LEU A 95 32.60 -23.16 6.32
C LEU A 95 31.61 -22.03 6.01
N LEU A 96 30.39 -22.09 6.58
CA LEU A 96 29.41 -21.00 6.48
C LEU A 96 29.85 -19.73 7.23
N TYR A 97 30.56 -19.87 8.35
CA TYR A 97 31.17 -18.73 9.05
C TYR A 97 32.32 -18.11 8.26
N GLY A 98 33.06 -18.89 7.46
CA GLY A 98 34.13 -18.39 6.59
C GLY A 98 33.65 -17.54 5.40
N CYS A 99 32.55 -17.92 4.71
CA CYS A 99 31.98 -17.10 3.61
C CYS A 99 31.28 -15.81 4.14
N LEU A 100 31.00 -15.66 5.45
CA LEU A 100 30.30 -14.49 6.04
C LEU A 100 31.15 -13.57 6.94
N ALA A 101 32.42 -13.90 7.21
CA ALA A 101 33.28 -13.12 8.09
C ALA A 101 34.47 -12.49 7.33
N LYS A 102 34.21 -11.63 6.34
CA LYS A 102 35.20 -10.65 5.86
C LYS A 102 34.60 -9.44 5.15
N GLU A 103 33.51 -8.88 5.67
CA GLU A 103 32.96 -7.60 5.19
C GLU A 103 33.12 -6.44 6.19
N ASN A 104 33.93 -6.58 7.24
CA ASN A 104 34.36 -5.43 8.05
C ASN A 104 35.67 -5.70 8.79
N THR A 105 36.78 -5.40 8.13
CA THR A 105 38.05 -4.99 8.77
C THR A 105 38.97 -4.49 7.65
N GLN A 106 39.10 -3.17 7.54
CA GLN A 106 40.27 -2.55 6.92
C GLN A 106 40.76 -1.47 7.88
N GLU A 107 41.87 -1.78 8.55
CA GLU A 107 42.86 -0.80 8.96
C GLU A 107 43.46 -0.18 7.70
N SER A 108 43.43 1.15 7.57
CA SER A 108 44.46 1.84 6.83
C SER A 108 44.71 3.23 7.42
N SER A 109 45.97 3.45 7.71
CA SER A 109 46.62 4.68 8.15
C SER A 109 46.39 5.89 7.25
N ASN A 110 46.16 7.03 7.90
CA ASN A 110 46.52 8.43 7.58
C ASN A 110 46.48 9.02 6.15
N THR A 111 45.83 10.19 6.13
CA THR A 111 46.10 11.48 5.42
C THR A 111 45.49 11.79 4.04
N GLU A 112 44.55 12.76 4.11
CA GLU A 112 44.31 13.96 3.28
C GLU A 112 43.56 13.90 1.93
N ASP A 113 42.28 14.33 2.01
CA ASP A 113 41.50 15.24 1.15
C ASP A 113 41.58 15.18 -0.40
N GLU A 114 40.58 14.54 -1.02
CA GLU A 114 39.80 15.16 -2.12
C GLU A 114 38.39 14.54 -2.23
N LYS A 115 37.36 15.38 -2.23
CA LYS A 115 35.95 15.01 -2.09
C LYS A 115 35.32 14.71 -3.47
N LEU A 116 35.17 13.44 -3.83
CA LEU A 116 34.39 13.03 -5.01
C LEU A 116 32.88 12.95 -4.69
N ASP A 117 32.10 13.85 -5.29
CA ASP A 117 30.63 13.92 -5.17
C ASP A 117 29.91 12.70 -5.76
N ILE A 118 29.30 11.83 -4.93
CA ILE A 118 28.36 10.80 -5.41
C ILE A 118 26.92 11.30 -5.22
N LYS A 119 26.31 11.77 -6.33
CA LYS A 119 24.86 12.05 -6.40
C LYS A 119 24.05 10.76 -6.17
N PRO A 120 22.93 10.80 -5.42
CA PRO A 120 22.03 9.65 -5.31
C PRO A 120 21.42 9.32 -6.68
N ARG A 121 21.65 8.10 -7.15
CA ARG A 121 21.16 7.59 -8.44
C ARG A 121 19.63 7.62 -8.45
N ALA A 122 19.04 8.44 -9.32
CA ALA A 122 17.60 8.47 -9.54
C ALA A 122 17.12 7.08 -9.98
N TYR A 123 16.16 6.50 -9.24
CA TYR A 123 15.53 5.24 -9.62
C TYR A 123 14.60 5.50 -10.81
N TYR A 124 15.07 5.17 -12.02
CA TYR A 124 14.25 5.23 -13.22
C TYR A 124 13.46 3.92 -13.36
N PRO A 125 12.12 3.98 -13.51
CA PRO A 125 11.34 2.78 -13.76
C PRO A 125 11.72 2.16 -15.11
N PRO A 126 11.54 0.83 -15.29
CA PRO A 126 11.78 0.14 -16.56
C PRO A 126 11.09 0.84 -17.75
N SER A 127 11.68 0.78 -18.95
CA SER A 127 11.19 1.51 -20.14
C SER A 127 9.76 1.13 -20.51
N GLU A 128 9.36 -0.12 -20.33
CA GLU A 128 8.00 -0.64 -20.54
C GLU A 128 6.96 -0.08 -19.56
N CYS A 129 7.41 0.43 -18.41
CA CYS A 129 6.56 1.15 -17.47
C CYS A 129 6.43 2.63 -17.81
N ARG A 130 7.21 3.11 -18.80
CA ARG A 130 7.22 4.48 -19.30
C ARG A 130 6.63 4.61 -20.70
N SER A 131 6.80 3.59 -21.54
CA SER A 131 6.35 3.54 -22.93
C SER A 131 5.52 2.28 -23.19
N TYR A 132 4.23 2.47 -23.43
CA TYR A 132 3.25 1.42 -23.71
C TYR A 132 2.03 2.01 -24.45
N THR A 133 1.27 1.15 -25.13
CA THR A 133 0.02 1.46 -25.83
C THR A 133 -1.19 1.17 -24.94
N MET A 134 -2.23 2.02 -24.96
CA MET A 134 -3.39 1.85 -24.07
C MET A 134 -4.54 1.05 -24.70
N LEU A 135 -4.99 -0.01 -24.02
CA LEU A 135 -6.21 -0.77 -24.33
C LEU A 135 -7.34 -0.30 -23.43
N HIS A 136 -8.25 0.52 -23.96
CA HIS A 136 -9.22 1.25 -23.12
C HIS A 136 -10.68 1.09 -23.53
N GLY A 137 -10.95 0.59 -24.74
CA GLY A 137 -12.29 0.46 -25.30
C GLY A 137 -13.19 -0.51 -24.52
N ALA A 138 -14.46 -0.12 -24.30
CA ALA A 138 -15.48 -1.01 -23.74
C ALA A 138 -15.71 -2.25 -24.60
N ASP A 139 -15.41 -2.18 -25.89
CA ASP A 139 -15.46 -3.35 -26.74
C ASP A 139 -14.52 -4.44 -26.23
N ARG A 140 -13.40 -4.11 -25.57
CA ARG A 140 -12.47 -5.07 -24.92
C ARG A 140 -12.87 -5.46 -23.49
N ALA A 141 -13.94 -4.89 -22.94
CA ALA A 141 -14.45 -5.22 -21.62
C ALA A 141 -14.95 -6.67 -21.59
N MET A 142 -14.55 -7.46 -20.59
CA MET A 142 -15.13 -8.79 -20.40
C MET A 142 -16.65 -8.76 -20.18
N ALA A 143 -17.21 -7.62 -19.75
CA ALA A 143 -18.66 -7.37 -19.70
C ALA A 143 -19.34 -7.39 -21.05
N ASN A 144 -18.63 -6.95 -22.09
CA ASN A 144 -19.27 -6.49 -23.30
C ASN A 144 -19.91 -7.66 -24.01
N THR A 145 -21.23 -7.66 -24.11
CA THR A 145 -22.03 -8.72 -24.73
C THR A 145 -22.40 -8.40 -26.18
N ALA A 146 -22.08 -7.20 -26.68
CA ALA A 146 -22.47 -6.76 -28.02
C ALA A 146 -21.81 -7.62 -29.11
N GLN A 147 -22.61 -8.08 -30.08
CA GLN A 147 -22.22 -9.00 -31.15
C GLN A 147 -22.29 -8.39 -32.56
N ASN A 148 -22.50 -7.09 -32.65
CA ASN A 148 -22.75 -6.38 -33.91
C ASN A 148 -21.49 -6.14 -34.75
N ALA A 149 -20.28 -6.17 -34.16
CA ALA A 149 -19.02 -5.95 -34.86
C ALA A 149 -17.85 -6.67 -34.15
N LEU A 150 -17.72 -7.97 -34.41
CA LEU A 150 -16.68 -8.79 -33.78
C LEU A 150 -15.32 -8.58 -34.45
N ARG A 151 -14.29 -8.45 -33.61
CA ARG A 151 -12.91 -8.07 -33.99
C ARG A 151 -11.89 -9.12 -33.57
N CYS A 152 -10.66 -8.94 -34.04
CA CYS A 152 -9.56 -9.86 -33.77
C CYS A 152 -8.21 -9.16 -33.62
N ASP A 153 -7.37 -9.74 -32.76
CA ASP A 153 -6.05 -9.20 -32.44
C ASP A 153 -4.92 -9.77 -33.31
N LYS A 154 -5.24 -10.59 -34.32
CA LYS A 154 -4.26 -11.13 -35.28
C LYS A 154 -3.80 -10.07 -36.29
N ASN A 155 -4.75 -9.30 -36.80
CA ASN A 155 -4.52 -8.28 -37.82
C ASN A 155 -4.46 -6.86 -37.22
N GLU A 156 -5.07 -6.65 -36.04
CA GLU A 156 -5.15 -5.33 -35.39
C GLU A 156 -3.89 -4.95 -34.57
N PHE A 157 -2.97 -5.89 -34.34
CA PHE A 157 -1.71 -5.59 -33.64
C PHE A 157 -0.49 -5.72 -34.55
N PRO A 158 0.49 -4.81 -34.46
CA PRO A 158 1.82 -5.05 -35.02
C PRO A 158 2.55 -6.21 -34.30
N GLY A 159 2.08 -6.57 -33.10
CA GLY A 159 2.62 -7.63 -32.24
C GLY A 159 3.81 -7.18 -31.40
N ASN A 160 4.04 -7.83 -30.27
CA ASN A 160 5.22 -7.71 -29.40
C ASN A 160 5.51 -6.30 -28.83
N LEU A 161 4.56 -5.38 -28.88
CA LEU A 161 4.59 -4.10 -28.16
C LEU A 161 4.04 -4.25 -26.74
N TRP A 162 4.35 -3.27 -25.88
CA TRP A 162 3.80 -3.18 -24.51
C TRP A 162 2.45 -2.47 -24.50
N TYR A 163 1.48 -3.04 -23.81
CA TYR A 163 0.11 -2.55 -23.72
C TYR A 163 -0.35 -2.40 -22.27
N ARG A 164 -1.33 -1.53 -22.00
CA ARG A 164 -1.93 -1.35 -20.67
C ARG A 164 -3.45 -1.28 -20.77
N PHE A 165 -4.15 -2.14 -20.01
CA PHE A 165 -5.60 -2.01 -19.85
C PHE A 165 -5.96 -0.80 -18.98
N THR A 166 -6.85 0.04 -19.49
CA THR A 166 -7.39 1.22 -18.80
C THR A 166 -8.86 1.43 -19.15
N GLY A 167 -9.51 2.45 -18.59
CA GLY A 167 -10.86 2.83 -19.00
C GLY A 167 -11.91 1.74 -18.77
N GLN A 168 -12.84 1.59 -19.71
CA GLN A 168 -13.94 0.63 -19.63
C GLN A 168 -13.52 -0.80 -19.95
N ALA A 169 -12.42 -0.96 -20.70
CA ALA A 169 -11.74 -2.23 -20.81
C ALA A 169 -11.29 -2.74 -19.43
N GLY A 170 -11.18 -1.88 -18.42
CA GLY A 170 -10.78 -2.24 -17.08
C GLY A 170 -9.34 -1.81 -16.80
N ASN A 171 -8.73 -2.33 -15.76
CA ASN A 171 -7.37 -1.94 -15.37
C ASN A 171 -6.34 -3.06 -15.54
N ALA A 172 -6.77 -4.23 -16.02
CA ALA A 172 -5.93 -5.39 -16.22
C ALA A 172 -6.56 -6.37 -17.22
N MET A 173 -5.81 -7.37 -17.67
CA MET A 173 -6.40 -8.50 -18.39
C MET A 173 -7.25 -9.32 -17.38
N PRO A 174 -8.42 -9.89 -17.74
CA PRO A 174 -9.11 -10.80 -16.85
C PRO A 174 -8.23 -12.04 -16.68
N THR A 175 -8.13 -12.53 -15.46
CA THR A 175 -7.37 -13.75 -15.12
C THR A 175 -8.26 -14.98 -15.02
N SER A 176 -9.47 -14.89 -15.57
CA SER A 176 -10.46 -15.97 -15.60
C SER A 176 -11.10 -16.04 -16.97
N CYS A 177 -11.55 -17.25 -17.32
CA CYS A 177 -12.23 -17.50 -18.59
C CYS A 177 -13.38 -16.52 -18.81
N VAL A 178 -13.31 -15.80 -19.93
CA VAL A 178 -14.36 -14.91 -20.38
C VAL A 178 -15.29 -15.74 -21.26
N LEU A 179 -16.61 -15.64 -21.06
CA LEU A 179 -17.59 -16.37 -21.88
C LEU A 179 -17.41 -16.04 -23.36
N GLU A 180 -17.67 -17.00 -24.24
CA GLU A 180 -17.69 -16.78 -25.69
C GLU A 180 -18.56 -15.57 -26.04
N LYS A 181 -18.26 -14.91 -27.17
CA LYS A 181 -19.06 -13.74 -27.59
C LYS A 181 -19.06 -12.66 -26.51
N ARG A 182 -17.88 -12.34 -26.00
CA ARG A 182 -17.63 -11.21 -25.10
C ARG A 182 -16.44 -10.43 -25.59
N CYS A 183 -16.26 -9.23 -25.05
CA CYS A 183 -15.05 -8.45 -25.35
C CYS A 183 -14.88 -8.23 -26.88
N GLY A 184 -16.04 -8.07 -27.54
CA GLY A 184 -16.11 -7.70 -28.96
C GLY A 184 -15.41 -8.71 -29.86
N THR A 185 -15.38 -9.99 -29.47
CA THR A 185 -14.77 -11.04 -30.26
C THR A 185 -15.53 -12.36 -30.13
N HIS A 186 -15.21 -13.25 -31.05
CA HIS A 186 -15.70 -14.61 -31.10
C HIS A 186 -15.14 -15.42 -29.93
N ALA A 187 -13.81 -15.43 -29.79
CA ALA A 187 -13.09 -16.17 -28.75
C ALA A 187 -12.29 -15.20 -27.85
N PRO A 188 -12.85 -14.81 -26.69
CA PRO A 188 -12.21 -13.86 -25.80
C PRO A 188 -11.05 -14.47 -25.02
N GLY A 189 -9.99 -13.68 -24.92
CA GLY A 189 -8.70 -14.02 -24.34
C GLY A 189 -8.56 -13.53 -22.92
N TRP A 190 -8.04 -14.40 -22.06
CA TRP A 190 -7.83 -14.15 -20.64
C TRP A 190 -6.48 -14.73 -20.21
N MET A 191 -5.85 -14.10 -19.23
CA MET A 191 -4.52 -14.49 -18.77
C MET A 191 -4.60 -15.65 -17.79
N VAL A 192 -3.84 -16.72 -18.06
CA VAL A 192 -3.66 -17.85 -17.15
C VAL A 192 -2.70 -17.46 -16.03
N GLY A 193 -3.20 -17.51 -14.80
CA GLY A 193 -2.47 -17.16 -13.60
C GLY A 193 -2.57 -15.68 -13.23
N ALA A 194 -2.03 -15.34 -12.05
CA ALA A 194 -2.11 -13.99 -11.50
C ALA A 194 -1.19 -12.99 -12.22
N HIS A 195 -1.53 -11.71 -12.11
CA HIS A 195 -0.59 -10.64 -12.47
C HIS A 195 0.66 -10.67 -11.55
N PRO A 196 1.86 -10.31 -12.05
CA PRO A 196 3.08 -10.32 -11.24
C PRO A 196 3.04 -9.28 -10.12
N THR A 197 3.83 -9.48 -9.08
CA THR A 197 4.17 -8.43 -8.10
C THR A 197 5.26 -7.51 -8.66
N VAL A 198 5.48 -6.36 -8.03
CA VAL A 198 6.59 -5.45 -8.39
C VAL A 198 7.94 -6.16 -8.28
N ALA A 199 8.13 -6.99 -7.25
CA ALA A 199 9.37 -7.71 -7.00
C ALA A 199 9.64 -8.83 -8.02
N GLN A 200 8.59 -9.46 -8.56
CA GLN A 200 8.72 -10.46 -9.62
C GLN A 200 9.16 -9.88 -10.97
N GLY A 201 9.07 -8.55 -11.13
CA GLY A 201 9.47 -7.88 -12.35
C GLY A 201 8.64 -8.33 -13.55
N MET A 202 9.33 -8.65 -14.65
CA MET A 202 8.72 -9.10 -15.89
C MET A 202 8.59 -10.63 -15.86
N VAL A 203 7.38 -11.14 -16.11
CA VAL A 203 7.12 -12.59 -16.17
C VAL A 203 6.40 -12.97 -17.45
N THR A 204 6.60 -14.20 -17.91
CA THR A 204 5.85 -14.76 -19.03
C THR A 204 4.58 -15.43 -18.51
N ARG A 205 3.43 -15.17 -19.16
CA ARG A 205 2.13 -15.77 -18.83
C ARG A 205 1.50 -16.36 -20.08
N LYS A 206 0.76 -17.44 -19.92
CA LYS A 206 -0.09 -17.99 -20.99
C LYS A 206 -1.39 -17.20 -21.05
N VAL A 207 -1.89 -16.90 -22.23
CA VAL A 207 -3.25 -16.42 -22.47
C VAL A 207 -4.01 -17.55 -23.13
N CYS A 208 -5.20 -17.84 -22.61
CA CYS A 208 -6.12 -18.82 -23.17
C CYS A 208 -7.30 -18.11 -23.83
N TYR A 209 -7.87 -18.70 -24.86
CA TYR A 209 -9.05 -18.19 -25.54
C TYR A 209 -10.18 -19.19 -25.49
N HIS A 210 -11.36 -18.69 -25.13
CA HIS A 210 -12.55 -19.51 -24.97
C HIS A 210 -13.27 -19.69 -26.30
N TRP A 211 -13.50 -20.93 -26.69
CA TRP A 211 -14.28 -21.27 -27.88
C TRP A 211 -14.87 -22.66 -27.78
N THR A 212 -16.08 -22.86 -28.32
CA THR A 212 -16.75 -24.18 -28.36
C THR A 212 -16.79 -24.83 -26.98
N LYS A 213 -17.14 -24.06 -25.93
CA LYS A 213 -17.14 -24.49 -24.53
C LYS A 213 -15.78 -24.90 -23.94
N ASN A 214 -14.68 -24.75 -24.69
CA ASN A 214 -13.32 -24.96 -24.19
C ASN A 214 -12.64 -23.61 -23.91
N CYS A 215 -12.48 -23.29 -22.62
CA CYS A 215 -11.88 -22.04 -22.12
C CYS A 215 -10.44 -21.79 -22.54
N CYS A 216 -9.73 -22.81 -23.06
CA CYS A 216 -8.39 -22.69 -23.58
C CYS A 216 -8.23 -23.46 -24.90
N ARG A 217 -9.20 -23.32 -25.81
CA ARG A 217 -9.14 -23.93 -27.14
C ARG A 217 -7.90 -23.48 -27.91
N TRP A 218 -7.58 -22.19 -27.80
CA TRP A 218 -6.33 -21.62 -28.29
C TRP A 218 -5.55 -20.99 -27.15
N SER A 219 -4.25 -20.81 -27.37
CA SER A 219 -3.41 -20.09 -26.43
C SER A 219 -2.16 -19.53 -27.09
N ASN A 220 -1.55 -18.56 -26.42
CA ASN A 220 -0.20 -18.11 -26.69
C ASN A 220 0.41 -17.55 -25.40
N TYR A 221 1.71 -17.26 -25.44
CA TYR A 221 2.41 -16.64 -24.31
C TYR A 221 2.53 -15.13 -24.51
N ILE A 222 2.49 -14.39 -23.40
CA ILE A 222 2.66 -12.95 -23.31
C ILE A 222 3.71 -12.65 -22.23
N LYS A 223 4.31 -11.46 -22.24
CA LYS A 223 5.05 -10.97 -21.06
C LYS A 223 4.19 -9.96 -20.31
N VAL A 224 4.30 -9.90 -19.00
CA VAL A 224 3.59 -8.93 -18.16
C VAL A 224 4.51 -8.42 -17.07
N ARG A 225 4.44 -7.12 -16.78
CA ARG A 225 5.17 -6.48 -15.69
C ARG A 225 4.22 -5.65 -14.83
N ASN A 226 4.47 -5.66 -13.53
CA ASN A 226 3.86 -4.75 -12.58
C ASN A 226 4.74 -3.51 -12.37
N CYS A 227 4.20 -2.34 -12.71
CA CYS A 227 4.88 -1.05 -12.59
C CYS A 227 4.56 -0.34 -11.26
N GLY A 228 4.02 -1.07 -10.27
CA GLY A 228 3.59 -0.55 -8.97
C GLY A 228 2.11 -0.15 -8.98
N ALA A 229 1.75 0.81 -9.83
CA ALA A 229 0.38 1.33 -9.89
C ALA A 229 -0.51 0.65 -10.96
N PHE A 230 0.10 -0.05 -11.92
CA PHE A 230 -0.58 -0.66 -13.05
C PHE A 230 0.25 -1.78 -13.68
N TYR A 231 -0.38 -2.55 -14.56
CA TYR A 231 0.26 -3.63 -15.31
C TYR A 231 0.45 -3.26 -16.77
N VAL A 232 1.57 -3.70 -17.33
CA VAL A 232 1.85 -3.63 -18.76
C VAL A 232 2.06 -5.03 -19.31
N TYR A 233 1.61 -5.27 -20.53
CA TYR A 233 1.58 -6.58 -21.18
C TYR A 233 2.26 -6.48 -22.54
N GLN A 234 3.30 -7.26 -22.78
CA GLN A 234 3.82 -7.46 -24.12
C GLN A 234 2.95 -8.48 -24.84
N LEU A 235 2.11 -8.02 -25.78
CA LEU A 235 1.11 -8.86 -26.45
C LEU A 235 1.57 -9.18 -27.88
N PRO A 236 1.83 -10.46 -28.22
CA PRO A 236 2.04 -10.87 -29.61
C PRO A 236 0.71 -10.88 -30.38
N LYS A 237 0.80 -10.98 -31.71
CA LYS A 237 -0.36 -11.30 -32.56
C LYS A 237 -0.99 -12.61 -32.09
N THR A 238 -2.31 -12.67 -32.10
CA THR A 238 -3.01 -13.89 -31.69
C THR A 238 -2.89 -14.99 -32.77
N PRO A 239 -2.93 -16.28 -32.39
CA PRO A 239 -2.78 -17.39 -33.34
C PRO A 239 -3.74 -17.34 -34.55
N VAL A 240 -5.01 -17.01 -34.32
CA VAL A 240 -6.06 -16.91 -35.36
C VAL A 240 -6.90 -15.65 -35.19
N CYS A 241 -7.58 -15.22 -36.27
CA CYS A 241 -8.36 -13.97 -36.27
C CYS A 241 -9.75 -14.11 -35.61
N TRP A 242 -9.98 -15.14 -34.79
CA TRP A 242 -11.18 -15.21 -33.96
C TRP A 242 -10.89 -14.77 -32.51
N LEU A 243 -9.63 -14.44 -32.21
CA LEU A 243 -9.10 -14.28 -30.87
C LEU A 243 -8.84 -12.81 -30.54
N ARG A 244 -9.15 -12.39 -29.31
CA ARG A 244 -8.86 -11.04 -28.80
C ARG A 244 -8.49 -11.03 -27.33
N TYR A 245 -7.47 -10.28 -26.90
CA TYR A 245 -7.16 -10.08 -25.49
C TYR A 245 -8.17 -9.14 -24.85
N CYS A 246 -8.77 -9.61 -23.75
CA CYS A 246 -9.77 -8.85 -23.02
C CYS A 246 -9.18 -8.06 -21.89
N GLY A 247 -9.88 -7.01 -21.52
CA GLY A 247 -9.68 -6.32 -20.26
C GLY A 247 -10.77 -6.73 -19.26
N ASN A 248 -10.43 -6.65 -17.99
CA ASN A 248 -11.24 -7.08 -16.86
C ASN A 248 -12.41 -6.14 -16.51
N GLY A 249 -12.73 -5.15 -17.35
CA GLY A 249 -13.61 -4.05 -16.97
C GLY A 249 -15.08 -4.26 -17.29
N ILE A 250 -15.93 -3.71 -16.42
CA ILE A 250 -17.37 -3.43 -16.52
C ILE A 250 -17.59 -2.15 -15.66
N PRO A 251 -18.37 -1.13 -16.07
CA PRO A 251 -18.34 0.21 -15.46
C PRO A 251 -18.57 0.21 -13.94
N GLN A 252 -17.76 1.00 -13.22
CA GLN A 252 -18.08 1.31 -11.83
C GLN A 252 -19.34 2.20 -11.79
N PRO A 253 -20.42 1.81 -11.09
CA PRO A 253 -21.61 2.63 -10.92
C PRO A 253 -21.28 4.01 -10.32
N PRO A 254 -21.92 5.11 -10.75
CA PRO A 254 -21.61 6.47 -10.27
C PRO A 254 -21.66 6.63 -8.75
N GLU A 255 -22.57 5.94 -8.09
CA GLU A 255 -22.72 5.90 -6.64
C GLU A 255 -21.52 5.25 -5.94
N CYS A 256 -20.71 4.46 -6.65
CA CYS A 256 -19.45 3.95 -6.16
C CYS A 256 -18.32 4.98 -6.23
N ARG A 257 -18.57 6.15 -6.83
CA ARG A 257 -17.60 7.24 -6.94
C ARG A 257 -18.05 8.49 -6.20
N ARG A 258 -19.35 8.76 -6.14
CA ARG A 258 -19.96 9.93 -5.53
C ARG A 258 -20.99 9.49 -4.51
N TYR A 259 -20.70 9.78 -3.25
CA TYR A 259 -21.55 9.47 -2.11
C TYR A 259 -21.26 10.45 -0.98
N THR A 260 -22.25 10.67 -0.13
CA THR A 260 -22.12 11.36 1.14
C THR A 260 -21.57 10.40 2.19
N VAL A 261 -20.76 10.89 3.12
CA VAL A 261 -20.10 10.04 4.11
C VAL A 261 -20.73 10.21 5.49
N PHE A 262 -21.13 9.09 6.10
CA PHE A 262 -21.38 9.01 7.54
C PHE A 262 -20.13 8.50 8.24
N ASN A 263 -19.54 9.34 9.08
CA ASN A 263 -18.25 9.03 9.70
C ASN A 263 -18.13 9.38 11.18
N SER A 264 -19.17 9.99 11.75
CA SER A 264 -19.22 10.36 13.14
C SER A 264 -19.66 9.17 14.00
N PHE A 265 -19.08 9.08 15.21
CA PHE A 265 -19.40 8.02 16.16
C PHE A 265 -20.85 8.12 16.66
N ASP A 266 -21.49 9.29 16.55
CA ASP A 266 -22.90 9.42 16.92
C ASP A 266 -23.78 8.43 16.14
N ARG A 267 -23.38 8.04 14.92
CA ARG A 267 -24.06 7.06 14.07
C ARG A 267 -23.65 5.59 14.31
N ALA A 268 -22.77 5.30 15.26
CA ALA A 268 -22.31 3.95 15.53
C ALA A 268 -23.26 3.19 16.46
N ILE A 269 -23.47 1.90 16.28
CA ILE A 269 -24.24 1.05 17.22
C ILE A 269 -23.63 1.03 18.65
N GLY A 270 -22.33 1.31 18.75
CA GLY A 270 -21.61 1.47 20.01
C GLY A 270 -21.96 2.75 20.77
N ASN A 271 -22.53 3.75 20.11
CA ASN A 271 -22.90 4.99 20.76
C ASN A 271 -24.17 4.80 21.61
N THR A 272 -24.01 4.84 22.92
CA THR A 272 -25.08 4.79 23.92
C THR A 272 -25.49 6.16 24.45
N ALA A 273 -24.76 7.23 24.09
CA ALA A 273 -25.03 8.56 24.62
C ALA A 273 -26.44 9.03 24.24
N GLN A 274 -27.20 9.48 25.24
CA GLN A 274 -28.59 9.96 25.11
C GLN A 274 -28.71 11.49 25.26
N ASN A 275 -27.59 12.19 25.34
CA ASN A 275 -27.53 13.63 25.55
C ASN A 275 -27.92 14.46 24.30
N SER A 276 -27.80 13.88 23.10
CA SER A 276 -28.18 14.54 21.84
C SER A 276 -28.70 13.52 20.85
N LEU A 277 -30.02 13.35 20.83
CA LEU A 277 -30.71 12.43 19.93
C LEU A 277 -31.10 13.13 18.63
N LYS A 278 -30.93 12.41 17.52
CA LYS A 278 -31.09 12.91 16.15
C LYS A 278 -32.08 12.05 15.36
N CYS A 279 -32.48 12.52 14.19
CA CYS A 279 -33.43 11.80 13.35
C CYS A 279 -33.23 11.98 11.85
N ASP A 280 -33.29 10.88 11.12
CA ASP A 280 -33.04 10.90 9.68
C ASP A 280 -34.27 11.34 8.86
N GLN A 281 -35.42 11.58 9.49
CA GLN A 281 -36.58 12.19 8.83
C GLN A 281 -36.37 13.69 8.56
N ARG A 282 -35.68 14.39 9.47
CA ARG A 282 -35.34 15.81 9.31
C ARG A 282 -33.89 16.03 8.87
N ASP A 283 -32.97 15.24 9.44
CA ASP A 283 -31.53 15.47 9.29
C ASP A 283 -30.95 14.92 7.98
N LEU A 284 -31.69 14.08 7.26
CA LEU A 284 -31.30 13.65 5.91
C LEU A 284 -32.06 14.42 4.83
N PRO A 285 -31.37 14.88 3.77
CA PRO A 285 -32.05 15.37 2.57
C PRO A 285 -32.86 14.28 1.86
N GLY A 286 -32.52 13.00 2.09
CA GLY A 286 -33.18 11.84 1.50
C GLY A 286 -32.72 11.51 0.08
N ASN A 287 -32.88 10.25 -0.33
CA ASN A 287 -32.64 9.69 -1.68
C ASN A 287 -31.24 9.90 -2.30
N LEU A 288 -30.27 10.37 -1.52
CA LEU A 288 -28.85 10.40 -1.88
C LEU A 288 -28.16 9.07 -1.57
N TRP A 289 -26.99 8.88 -2.15
CA TRP A 289 -26.11 7.75 -1.86
C TRP A 289 -25.19 8.07 -0.69
N TYR A 290 -25.18 7.20 0.32
CA TYR A 290 -24.38 7.35 1.53
C TYR A 290 -23.41 6.20 1.70
N ARG A 291 -22.28 6.45 2.35
CA ARG A 291 -21.29 5.44 2.74
C ARG A 291 -20.95 5.61 4.21
N PHE A 292 -20.99 4.51 4.96
CA PHE A 292 -20.43 4.48 6.31
C PHE A 292 -18.90 4.34 6.24
N LEU A 293 -18.19 5.21 6.95
CA LEU A 293 -16.73 5.21 7.10
C LEU A 293 -16.32 5.57 8.53
N GLY A 294 -15.04 5.41 8.85
CA GLY A 294 -14.44 5.95 10.07
C GLY A 294 -15.11 5.44 11.36
N ALA A 295 -15.52 6.38 12.22
CA ALA A 295 -16.07 6.05 13.53
C ALA A 295 -17.53 5.55 13.47
N ALA A 296 -18.26 5.81 12.39
CA ALA A 296 -19.63 5.30 12.23
C ALA A 296 -19.67 3.81 11.88
N GLY A 297 -18.62 3.30 11.23
CA GLY A 297 -18.59 1.93 10.72
C GLY A 297 -18.14 1.86 9.27
N ASN A 298 -18.28 0.68 8.67
CA ASN A 298 -18.07 0.49 7.24
C ASN A 298 -19.32 0.00 6.51
N ALA A 299 -20.40 -0.28 7.25
CA ALA A 299 -21.67 -0.74 6.72
C ALA A 299 -22.79 -0.45 7.74
N MET A 300 -24.05 -0.57 7.32
CA MET A 300 -25.17 -0.71 8.25
C MET A 300 -25.12 -2.07 8.98
N PRO A 301 -25.63 -2.18 10.22
CA PRO A 301 -25.76 -3.47 10.90
C PRO A 301 -26.81 -4.36 10.21
N THR A 302 -26.60 -5.67 10.23
CA THR A 302 -27.51 -6.69 9.67
C THR A 302 -28.25 -7.50 10.74
N SER A 303 -28.12 -7.09 11.99
CA SER A 303 -28.80 -7.69 13.15
C SER A 303 -29.54 -6.60 13.91
N CYS A 304 -30.57 -6.99 14.65
CA CYS A 304 -31.33 -6.07 15.48
C CYS A 304 -30.42 -5.30 16.43
N VAL A 305 -30.53 -3.98 16.40
CA VAL A 305 -29.78 -3.08 17.27
C VAL A 305 -30.66 -2.74 18.47
N PRO A 306 -30.18 -2.86 19.72
CA PRO A 306 -30.95 -2.44 20.90
C PRO A 306 -31.42 -0.99 20.80
N VAL A 307 -32.57 -0.64 21.39
CA VAL A 307 -33.07 0.73 21.44
C VAL A 307 -32.02 1.70 22.02
N LYS A 308 -32.16 3.01 21.76
CA LYS A 308 -31.27 4.04 22.31
C LYS A 308 -29.79 3.88 21.90
N ARG A 309 -29.55 3.48 20.65
CA ARG A 309 -28.21 3.38 20.05
C ARG A 309 -28.09 4.31 18.85
N CYS A 310 -26.87 4.57 18.37
CA CYS A 310 -26.64 5.40 17.17
C CYS A 310 -27.25 6.81 17.31
N GLY A 311 -27.25 7.35 18.54
CA GLY A 311 -27.74 8.69 18.83
C GLY A 311 -29.18 8.90 18.35
N THR A 312 -30.04 7.90 18.52
CA THR A 312 -31.47 7.97 18.22
C THR A 312 -32.27 7.08 19.17
N HIS A 313 -33.58 7.24 19.13
CA HIS A 313 -34.51 6.44 19.93
C HIS A 313 -34.66 5.03 19.36
N ALA A 314 -34.95 4.93 18.05
CA ALA A 314 -35.22 3.68 17.35
C ALA A 314 -34.17 3.44 16.25
N PRO A 315 -33.11 2.65 16.52
CA PRO A 315 -32.03 2.42 15.58
C PRO A 315 -32.43 1.48 14.44
N GLY A 316 -32.03 1.87 13.22
CA GLY A 316 -32.29 1.13 11.99
C GLY A 316 -31.17 0.15 11.62
N TRP A 317 -31.58 -1.04 11.19
CA TRP A 317 -30.71 -2.13 10.72
C TRP A 317 -31.29 -2.79 9.47
N ILE A 318 -30.42 -3.38 8.64
CA ILE A 318 -30.84 -4.02 7.38
C ILE A 318 -31.33 -5.45 7.66
N VAL A 319 -32.51 -5.78 7.14
CA VAL A 319 -33.01 -7.15 7.12
C VAL A 319 -32.30 -7.93 6.02
N GLY A 320 -31.60 -8.99 6.42
CA GLY A 320 -30.81 -9.83 5.55
C GLY A 320 -29.38 -9.31 5.33
N SER A 321 -28.71 -9.85 4.33
CA SER A 321 -27.30 -9.57 4.05
C SER A 321 -27.09 -8.40 3.07
N HIS A 322 -25.89 -7.84 3.06
CA HIS A 322 -25.48 -6.91 2.00
C HIS A 322 -25.32 -7.64 0.65
N PRO A 323 -25.49 -6.95 -0.50
CA PRO A 323 -25.23 -7.55 -1.81
C PRO A 323 -23.79 -8.08 -1.91
N SER A 324 -23.60 -9.31 -2.36
CA SER A 324 -22.27 -9.95 -2.45
C SER A 324 -21.55 -9.65 -3.77
N LEU A 325 -22.27 -9.53 -4.89
CA LEU A 325 -21.69 -9.34 -6.23
C LEU A 325 -21.23 -7.89 -6.47
N ARG A 326 -20.03 -7.70 -7.02
CA ARG A 326 -19.51 -6.37 -7.37
C ARG A 326 -20.45 -5.68 -8.36
N TYR A 327 -20.80 -4.44 -8.02
CA TYR A 327 -21.77 -3.60 -8.73
C TYR A 327 -23.21 -4.09 -8.74
N SER A 328 -23.55 -5.12 -7.96
CA SER A 328 -24.96 -5.48 -7.78
C SER A 328 -25.69 -4.42 -6.94
N LEU A 329 -26.91 -4.13 -7.38
CA LEU A 329 -27.89 -3.28 -6.73
C LEU A 329 -29.02 -4.15 -6.22
N VAL A 330 -29.35 -4.00 -4.95
CA VAL A 330 -30.48 -4.71 -4.33
C VAL A 330 -31.34 -3.73 -3.56
N THR A 331 -32.63 -4.02 -3.49
CA THR A 331 -33.54 -3.34 -2.56
C THR A 331 -33.54 -4.13 -1.25
N ARG A 332 -33.40 -3.44 -0.12
CA ARG A 332 -33.41 -4.05 1.22
C ARG A 332 -34.40 -3.35 2.13
N LYS A 333 -35.08 -4.12 2.97
CA LYS A 333 -35.88 -3.59 4.08
C LYS A 333 -34.94 -3.18 5.21
N VAL A 334 -35.13 -1.99 5.75
CA VAL A 334 -34.55 -1.55 7.01
C VAL A 334 -35.63 -1.63 8.06
N CYS A 335 -35.34 -2.30 9.17
CA CYS A 335 -36.20 -2.37 10.35
C CYS A 335 -35.66 -1.46 11.45
N TYR A 336 -36.56 -0.86 12.23
CA TYR A 336 -36.21 -0.03 13.37
C TYR A 336 -36.73 -0.66 14.65
N HIS A 337 -35.83 -0.82 15.62
CA HIS A 337 -36.17 -1.43 16.90
C HIS A 337 -36.84 -0.40 17.82
N TRP A 338 -38.05 -0.70 18.27
CA TRP A 338 -38.74 0.07 19.29
C TRP A 338 -39.78 -0.75 20.04
N SER A 339 -40.05 -0.40 21.30
CA SER A 339 -41.12 -1.01 22.11
C SER A 339 -41.08 -2.54 22.13
N GLY A 340 -39.88 -3.14 22.28
CA GLY A 340 -39.69 -4.58 22.30
C GLY A 340 -39.75 -5.29 20.94
N SER A 341 -40.11 -4.60 19.86
CA SER A 341 -40.13 -5.15 18.51
C SER A 341 -38.92 -4.66 17.69
N CYS A 342 -38.10 -5.60 17.23
CA CYS A 342 -36.96 -5.33 16.36
C CYS A 342 -37.33 -4.72 15.00
N CYS A 343 -38.60 -4.74 14.60
CA CYS A 343 -39.09 -4.18 13.35
C CYS A 343 -40.42 -3.46 13.53
N ARG A 344 -40.51 -2.57 14.54
CA ARG A 344 -41.72 -1.78 14.79
C ARG A 344 -42.04 -0.83 13.63
N TRP A 345 -41.00 -0.20 13.07
CA TRP A 345 -41.09 0.56 11.83
C TRP A 345 -40.17 -0.04 10.78
N SER A 346 -40.44 0.27 9.52
CA SER A 346 -39.56 -0.10 8.43
C SER A 346 -39.71 0.78 7.20
N ASN A 347 -38.71 0.74 6.34
CA ASN A 347 -38.79 1.27 4.97
C ASN A 347 -37.82 0.49 4.07
N TYR A 348 -37.95 0.67 2.76
CA TYR A 348 -37.02 0.09 1.79
C TYR A 348 -35.91 1.09 1.41
N ILE A 349 -34.72 0.55 1.14
CA ILE A 349 -33.55 1.28 0.66
C ILE A 349 -32.93 0.55 -0.53
N LYS A 350 -32.10 1.23 -1.33
CA LYS A 350 -31.24 0.54 -2.30
C LYS A 350 -29.82 0.41 -1.75
N VAL A 351 -29.20 -0.74 -1.97
CA VAL A 351 -27.84 -1.04 -1.53
C VAL A 351 -27.02 -1.47 -2.73
N ARG A 352 -25.90 -0.81 -2.98
CA ARG A 352 -24.94 -1.14 -4.04
C ARG A 352 -23.65 -1.63 -3.43
N ASN A 353 -23.13 -2.75 -3.94
CA ASN A 353 -21.78 -3.21 -3.63
C ASN A 353 -20.78 -2.61 -4.64
N CYS A 354 -19.79 -1.87 -4.17
CA CYS A 354 -18.81 -1.19 -5.02
C CYS A 354 -17.49 -1.94 -5.23
N GLY A 355 -17.45 -3.22 -4.83
CA GLY A 355 -16.27 -4.09 -4.93
C GLY A 355 -15.30 -3.99 -3.74
N GLY A 356 -15.64 -3.19 -2.72
CA GLY A 356 -14.83 -3.03 -1.50
C GLY A 356 -15.51 -2.19 -0.40
N PHE A 357 -16.69 -1.64 -0.68
CA PHE A 357 -17.55 -0.96 0.27
C PHE A 357 -18.97 -0.95 -0.26
N TYR A 358 -19.92 -0.63 0.61
CA TYR A 358 -21.32 -0.46 0.28
C TYR A 358 -21.68 1.00 0.23
N VAL A 359 -22.58 1.32 -0.70
CA VAL A 359 -23.28 2.59 -0.69
C VAL A 359 -24.78 2.33 -0.63
N TYR A 360 -25.48 3.23 0.06
CA TYR A 360 -26.88 3.09 0.42
C TYR A 360 -27.64 4.29 -0.11
N GLN A 361 -28.66 4.07 -0.94
CA GLN A 361 -29.62 5.11 -1.28
C GLN A 361 -30.66 5.16 -0.17
N LEU A 362 -30.58 6.19 0.68
CA LEU A 362 -31.38 6.27 1.90
C LEU A 362 -32.47 7.35 1.74
N PRO A 363 -33.76 6.98 1.69
CA PRO A 363 -34.85 7.93 1.80
C PRO A 363 -34.91 8.50 3.22
N LYS A 364 -35.67 9.59 3.41
CA LYS A 364 -35.99 10.05 4.76
C LYS A 364 -36.78 8.96 5.50
N THR A 365 -36.59 8.84 6.81
CA THR A 365 -37.19 7.76 7.60
C THR A 365 -38.66 8.03 7.91
N PRO A 366 -39.55 7.03 8.03
CA PRO A 366 -41.00 7.26 8.20
C PRO A 366 -41.39 8.26 9.31
N VAL A 367 -40.67 8.28 10.43
CA VAL A 367 -40.86 9.23 11.53
C VAL A 367 -39.52 9.75 12.07
N CYS A 368 -39.55 10.83 12.86
CA CYS A 368 -38.35 11.48 13.41
C CYS A 368 -37.78 10.79 14.66
N TRP A 369 -38.19 9.57 14.99
CA TRP A 369 -37.56 8.81 16.08
C TRP A 369 -36.50 7.83 15.56
N LEU A 370 -36.29 7.81 14.24
CA LEU A 370 -35.54 6.78 13.52
C LEU A 370 -34.23 7.33 12.94
N ARG A 371 -33.18 6.50 12.93
CA ARG A 371 -31.95 6.74 12.13
C ARG A 371 -31.36 5.45 11.56
N TYR A 372 -30.70 5.57 10.41
CA TYR A 372 -29.87 4.52 9.84
C TYR A 372 -28.54 4.41 10.60
N CYS A 373 -28.26 3.22 11.16
CA CYS A 373 -27.08 2.98 11.96
C CYS A 373 -25.89 2.51 11.16
N GLY A 374 -24.69 2.81 11.65
CA GLY A 374 -23.44 2.20 11.22
C GLY A 374 -22.97 1.15 12.23
N ASN A 375 -22.33 0.09 11.72
CA ASN A 375 -22.03 -1.13 12.47
C ASN A 375 -20.86 -1.05 13.47
N ARG A 376 -20.34 0.14 13.82
CA ARG A 376 -19.24 0.23 14.81
C ARG A 376 -19.73 0.04 16.23
N VAL A 377 -19.06 -0.86 16.97
CA VAL A 377 -19.34 -1.17 18.38
C VAL A 377 -18.50 -0.32 19.34
N SER A 378 -17.29 0.07 18.93
CA SER A 378 -16.40 0.91 19.72
C SER A 378 -15.64 1.88 18.82
N LEU A 379 -15.13 2.96 19.42
CA LEU A 379 -14.24 3.88 18.72
C LEU A 379 -12.96 3.13 18.34
N PRO A 380 -12.50 3.21 17.07
CA PRO A 380 -11.19 2.70 16.73
C PRO A 380 -10.13 3.43 17.58
N PRO A 381 -9.07 2.75 18.02
CA PRO A 381 -7.97 3.42 18.70
C PRO A 381 -7.46 4.54 17.79
N PRO A 382 -7.17 5.73 18.35
CA PRO A 382 -6.66 6.83 17.55
C PRO A 382 -5.36 6.41 16.86
N PRO A 383 -5.11 6.88 15.62
CA PRO A 383 -3.86 6.60 14.92
C PRO A 383 -2.63 6.84 15.80
N PRO A 384 -1.52 6.09 15.66
CA PRO A 384 -0.35 6.22 16.53
C PRO A 384 0.18 7.65 16.65
N GLU A 385 0.17 8.43 15.57
CA GLU A 385 0.56 9.83 15.54
C GLU A 385 -0.39 10.77 16.31
N CYS A 386 -1.61 10.34 16.58
CA CYS A 386 -2.53 11.03 17.48
C CYS A 386 -2.26 10.69 18.96
N ARG A 387 -1.37 9.73 19.23
CA ARG A 387 -0.93 9.33 20.58
C ARG A 387 0.52 9.71 20.86
N ARG A 388 1.36 9.71 19.83
CA ARG A 388 2.80 9.97 19.90
C ARG A 388 3.16 11.07 18.91
N TYR A 389 3.44 12.25 19.45
CA TYR A 389 3.84 13.44 18.70
C TYR A 389 4.76 14.29 19.57
N THR A 390 5.54 15.15 18.92
CA THR A 390 6.31 16.19 19.59
C THR A 390 5.45 17.44 19.74
N VAL A 391 5.60 18.17 20.83
CA VAL A 391 4.80 19.37 21.10
C VAL A 391 5.59 20.63 20.77
N PHE A 392 4.97 21.53 20.01
CA PHE A 392 5.37 22.93 19.91
C PHE A 392 4.49 23.74 20.86
N ASN A 393 5.04 24.10 22.02
CA ASN A 393 4.31 24.83 23.07
C ASN A 393 4.86 26.22 23.39
N ARG A 394 6.03 26.57 22.87
CA ARG A 394 6.73 27.82 23.18
C ARG A 394 6.19 28.98 22.35
N PHE A 395 6.14 30.15 22.98
CA PHE A 395 5.72 31.40 22.35
C PHE A 395 6.59 31.77 21.14
N ASP A 396 7.84 31.29 21.10
CA ASP A 396 8.73 31.55 19.97
C ASP A 396 8.19 31.05 18.62
N ARG A 397 7.18 30.17 18.60
CA ARG A 397 6.47 29.69 17.40
C ARG A 397 5.10 30.35 17.17
N ALA A 398 4.66 31.24 18.05
CA ALA A 398 3.39 31.95 17.93
C ALA A 398 3.45 33.01 16.83
N ILE A 399 2.36 33.23 16.11
CA ILE A 399 2.27 34.35 15.16
C ILE A 399 2.25 35.71 15.85
N GLY A 400 1.88 35.78 17.14
CA GLY A 400 2.03 36.98 17.96
C GLY A 400 3.48 37.34 18.31
N ASN A 401 4.43 36.39 18.19
CA ASN A 401 5.83 36.67 18.49
C ASN A 401 6.47 37.54 17.39
N THR A 402 6.69 38.82 17.71
CA THR A 402 7.35 39.81 16.86
C THR A 402 8.84 39.99 17.16
N ALA A 403 9.35 39.39 18.24
CA ALA A 403 10.72 39.57 18.69
C ALA A 403 11.74 39.08 17.64
N GLN A 404 12.76 39.90 17.39
CA GLN A 404 13.82 39.66 16.38
C GLN A 404 15.20 39.44 17.00
N ASN A 405 15.26 39.30 18.33
CA ASN A 405 16.50 39.14 19.09
C ASN A 405 17.10 37.71 19.01
N SER A 406 16.28 36.68 18.76
CA SER A 406 16.72 35.29 18.62
C SER A 406 15.88 34.56 17.58
N LEU A 407 16.36 34.61 16.33
CA LEU A 407 15.72 33.93 15.20
C LEU A 407 16.23 32.49 15.08
N LYS A 408 15.31 31.59 14.75
CA LYS A 408 15.55 30.14 14.68
C LYS A 408 15.20 29.59 13.31
N CYS A 409 15.52 28.32 13.06
CA CYS A 409 15.21 27.72 11.78
C CYS A 409 14.88 26.23 11.78
N ASP A 410 13.78 25.89 11.13
CA ASP A 410 13.30 24.51 11.10
C ASP A 410 14.05 23.62 10.09
N GLN A 411 15.00 24.18 9.32
CA GLN A 411 15.92 23.39 8.50
C GLN A 411 16.96 22.67 9.37
N ARG A 412 17.44 23.33 10.43
CA ARG A 412 18.44 22.79 11.36
C ARG A 412 17.79 22.26 12.65
N ASP A 413 16.82 23.00 13.18
CA ASP A 413 16.25 22.76 14.51
C ASP A 413 15.22 21.62 14.53
N LEU A 414 14.67 21.23 13.37
CA LEU A 414 13.79 20.07 13.30
C LEU A 414 14.55 18.83 12.81
N PRO A 415 14.36 17.67 13.47
CA PRO A 415 14.84 16.40 12.93
C PRO A 415 14.16 16.04 11.59
N GLY A 416 12.98 16.61 11.33
CA GLY A 416 12.20 16.39 10.11
C GLY A 416 11.39 15.09 10.12
N ASN A 417 10.30 15.06 9.36
CA ASN A 417 9.40 13.92 9.12
C ASN A 417 8.77 13.24 10.36
N LEU A 418 8.88 13.87 11.54
CA LEU A 418 8.14 13.51 12.74
C LEU A 418 6.77 14.19 12.78
N TRP A 419 5.91 13.70 13.67
CA TRP A 419 4.60 14.27 13.95
C TRP A 419 4.68 15.32 15.05
N TYR A 420 4.14 16.51 14.79
CA TYR A 420 4.15 17.63 15.72
C TYR A 420 2.72 18.10 16.02
N ARG A 421 2.50 18.63 17.22
CA ARG A 421 1.26 19.28 17.64
C ARG A 421 1.57 20.66 18.18
N PHE A 422 0.85 21.68 17.70
CA PHE A 422 0.84 23.00 18.35
C PHE A 422 -0.05 22.95 19.58
N LEU A 423 0.47 23.44 20.72
CA LEU A 423 -0.24 23.56 21.99
C LEU A 423 0.25 24.83 22.72
N GLY A 424 -0.37 25.20 23.85
CA GLY A 424 0.12 26.27 24.71
C GLY A 424 0.27 27.62 24.00
N ALA A 425 1.36 28.34 24.30
CA ALA A 425 1.62 29.69 23.79
C ALA A 425 1.86 29.72 22.27
N ALA A 426 2.28 28.61 21.66
CA ALA A 426 2.37 28.51 20.19
C ALA A 426 0.99 28.47 19.51
N GLY A 427 -0.10 28.35 20.28
CA GLY A 427 -1.46 28.14 19.79
C GLY A 427 -1.78 26.67 19.57
N ASN A 428 -2.97 26.38 19.04
CA ASN A 428 -3.50 25.01 18.93
C ASN A 428 -3.52 24.45 17.48
N ALA A 429 -3.06 25.22 16.48
CA ALA A 429 -2.94 24.78 15.09
C ALA A 429 -1.97 25.68 14.29
N MET A 430 -1.61 25.25 13.08
CA MET A 430 -0.90 26.09 12.11
C MET A 430 -1.87 27.15 11.55
N PRO A 431 -1.45 28.40 11.30
CA PRO A 431 -2.30 29.38 10.64
C PRO A 431 -2.61 28.96 9.19
N THR A 432 -3.82 29.29 8.71
CA THR A 432 -4.30 29.00 7.35
C THR A 432 -4.36 30.24 6.45
N SER A 433 -3.85 31.36 6.94
CA SER A 433 -3.74 32.62 6.24
C SER A 433 -2.28 33.09 6.28
N CYS A 434 -1.93 33.95 5.32
CA CYS A 434 -0.58 34.50 5.21
C CYS A 434 -0.18 35.22 6.50
N VAL A 435 0.96 34.83 7.06
CA VAL A 435 1.52 35.44 8.26
C VAL A 435 2.51 36.53 7.82
N PRO A 436 2.44 37.77 8.36
CA PRO A 436 3.41 38.83 8.05
C PRO A 436 4.85 38.38 8.29
N VAL A 437 5.81 38.90 7.53
CA VAL A 437 7.25 38.60 7.74
C VAL A 437 7.69 38.90 9.17
N ARG A 438 8.79 38.27 9.62
CA ARG A 438 9.36 38.51 10.96
C ARG A 438 8.38 38.19 12.09
N ARG A 439 7.80 36.99 12.03
CA ARG A 439 6.89 36.41 13.03
C ARG A 439 7.32 35.00 13.40
N CYS A 440 6.82 34.48 14.51
CA CYS A 440 7.10 33.12 14.99
C CYS A 440 8.60 32.80 15.08
N GLY A 441 9.38 33.80 15.51
CA GLY A 441 10.81 33.69 15.76
C GLY A 441 11.61 33.27 14.52
N THR A 442 11.22 33.75 13.34
CA THR A 442 11.92 33.54 12.07
C THR A 442 11.77 34.75 11.14
N HIS A 443 12.62 34.80 10.11
CA HIS A 443 12.54 35.78 9.03
C HIS A 443 11.28 35.57 8.16
N ALA A 444 11.09 34.35 7.66
CA ALA A 444 10.00 33.99 6.76
C ALA A 444 9.06 32.94 7.42
N PRO A 445 7.92 33.38 7.97
CA PRO A 445 6.99 32.52 8.68
C PRO A 445 6.17 31.63 7.73
N GLY A 446 5.99 30.38 8.15
CA GLY A 446 5.23 29.38 7.42
C GLY A 446 3.76 29.30 7.83
N TRP A 447 2.87 29.23 6.85
CA TRP A 447 1.43 29.04 7.01
C TRP A 447 0.90 28.00 6.03
N MET A 448 -0.20 27.34 6.38
CA MET A 448 -0.75 26.23 5.61
C MET A 448 -1.74 26.72 4.55
N VAL A 449 -1.55 26.28 3.31
CA VAL A 449 -2.51 26.54 2.22
C VAL A 449 -3.70 25.58 2.33
N GLY A 450 -4.89 26.17 2.42
CA GLY A 450 -6.15 25.46 2.53
C GLY A 450 -6.55 25.14 3.99
N SER A 451 -7.74 24.59 4.15
CA SER A 451 -8.30 24.28 5.46
C SER A 451 -7.69 23.03 6.09
N HIS A 452 -7.76 22.94 7.41
CA HIS A 452 -7.47 21.70 8.14
C HIS A 452 -8.46 20.59 7.73
N PRO A 453 -8.04 19.31 7.76
CA PRO A 453 -8.94 18.19 7.53
C PRO A 453 -10.14 18.21 8.49
N SER A 454 -11.37 18.21 7.98
CA SER A 454 -12.59 18.26 8.83
C SER A 454 -12.97 16.90 9.41
N LEU A 455 -12.67 15.82 8.69
CA LEU A 455 -13.02 14.46 9.07
C LEU A 455 -12.07 13.92 10.16
N ARG A 456 -12.61 13.47 11.29
CA ARG A 456 -11.85 12.74 12.33
C ARG A 456 -11.05 11.59 11.72
N ASN A 457 -9.79 11.49 12.12
CA ASN A 457 -8.74 10.57 11.66
C ASN A 457 -8.33 10.71 10.18
N SER A 458 -8.89 11.68 9.43
CA SER A 458 -8.47 11.89 8.04
C SER A 458 -7.04 12.44 7.97
N LEU A 459 -6.33 11.99 6.94
CA LEU A 459 -4.97 12.39 6.60
C LEU A 459 -4.98 13.06 5.24
N VAL A 460 -4.48 14.28 5.18
CA VAL A 460 -4.39 15.04 3.93
C VAL A 460 -2.96 15.52 3.74
N THR A 461 -2.55 15.67 2.48
CA THR A 461 -1.31 16.39 2.14
C THR A 461 -1.67 17.84 1.91
N ARG A 462 -0.92 18.76 2.52
CA ARG A 462 -1.09 20.21 2.38
C ARG A 462 0.23 20.86 2.01
N LYS A 463 0.15 21.98 1.29
CA LYS A 463 1.32 22.83 1.03
C LYS A 463 1.44 23.84 2.18
N VAL A 464 2.65 24.04 2.69
CA VAL A 464 3.00 25.17 3.54
C VAL A 464 3.70 26.20 2.68
N CYS A 465 3.28 27.45 2.78
CA CYS A 465 3.88 28.61 2.12
C CYS A 465 4.62 29.46 3.15
N TYR A 466 5.73 30.06 2.73
CA TYR A 466 6.51 30.96 3.58
C TYR A 466 6.52 32.37 3.01
N HIS A 467 6.16 33.35 3.85
CA HIS A 467 6.07 34.74 3.45
C HIS A 467 7.44 35.41 3.48
N TRP A 468 7.86 35.98 2.35
CA TRP A 468 9.06 36.81 2.26
C TRP A 468 9.01 37.77 1.08
N SER A 469 9.63 38.94 1.21
CA SER A 469 9.81 39.92 0.12
C SER A 469 8.50 40.27 -0.60
N GLY A 470 7.42 40.50 0.16
CA GLY A 470 6.09 40.83 -0.38
C GLY A 470 5.32 39.63 -0.98
N SER A 471 5.92 38.44 -1.08
CA SER A 471 5.24 37.24 -1.55
C SER A 471 4.89 36.31 -0.39
N CYS A 472 3.59 36.08 -0.19
CA CYS A 472 3.06 35.16 0.81
C CYS A 472 3.47 33.69 0.61
N CYS A 473 4.03 33.32 -0.54
CA CYS A 473 4.46 31.96 -0.84
C CYS A 473 5.77 31.95 -1.62
N ARG A 474 6.80 32.67 -1.14
CA ARG A 474 8.12 32.71 -1.77
C ARG A 474 8.79 31.33 -1.77
N TRP A 475 8.66 30.60 -0.67
CA TRP A 475 9.06 29.19 -0.56
C TRP A 475 7.86 28.33 -0.19
N SER A 476 7.97 27.03 -0.48
CA SER A 476 6.96 26.07 -0.03
C SER A 476 7.51 24.65 0.10
N ASN A 477 6.81 23.82 0.86
CA ASN A 477 6.97 22.38 0.85
C ASN A 477 5.64 21.71 1.21
N ASN A 478 5.56 20.40 0.96
CA ASN A 478 4.39 19.62 1.33
C ASN A 478 4.56 19.01 2.72
N ILE A 479 3.45 18.97 3.46
CA ILE A 479 3.33 18.35 4.77
C ILE A 479 2.14 17.38 4.76
N LYS A 480 2.09 16.48 5.74
CA LYS A 480 0.86 15.72 6.01
C LYS A 480 0.17 16.25 7.26
N VAL A 481 -1.15 16.31 7.24
CA VAL A 481 -1.97 16.80 8.35
C VAL A 481 -3.02 15.77 8.71
N ARG A 482 -3.09 15.40 9.98
CA ARG A 482 -4.05 14.44 10.52
C ARG A 482 -4.97 15.16 11.50
N ASN A 483 -6.29 14.96 11.37
CA ASN A 483 -7.26 15.38 12.38
C ASN A 483 -7.45 14.26 13.41
N CYS A 484 -7.16 14.50 14.68
CA CYS A 484 -7.27 13.49 15.74
C CYS A 484 -8.64 13.52 16.48
N GLY A 485 -9.61 14.28 15.98
CA GLY A 485 -10.96 14.42 16.53
C GLY A 485 -11.14 15.56 17.53
N GLY A 486 -10.09 16.35 17.77
CA GLY A 486 -10.10 17.51 18.69
C GLY A 486 -8.83 18.37 18.59
N PHE A 487 -7.78 17.86 17.95
CA PHE A 487 -6.56 18.59 17.62
C PHE A 487 -5.99 18.07 16.31
N TYR A 488 -5.01 18.80 15.78
CA TYR A 488 -4.29 18.43 14.56
C TYR A 488 -2.86 18.05 14.88
N VAL A 489 -2.35 17.05 14.16
CA VAL A 489 -0.93 16.74 14.13
C VAL A 489 -0.40 16.87 12.71
N TYR A 490 0.86 17.31 12.60
CA TYR A 490 1.49 17.68 11.34
C TYR A 490 2.77 16.87 11.18
N GLN A 491 2.90 16.13 10.08
CA GLN A 491 4.17 15.53 9.70
C GLN A 491 4.99 16.59 8.97
N LEU A 492 5.98 17.15 9.66
CA LEU A 492 6.74 18.31 9.17
C LEU A 492 8.14 17.87 8.72
N PRO A 493 8.48 17.96 7.42
CA PRO A 493 9.85 17.80 6.97
C PRO A 493 10.69 19.01 7.40
N LYS A 494 12.02 18.89 7.30
CA LYS A 494 12.91 20.06 7.38
C LYS A 494 12.50 21.08 6.33
N THR A 495 12.57 22.36 6.68
CA THR A 495 12.23 23.43 5.74
C THR A 495 13.28 23.55 4.63
N PRO A 496 12.92 24.08 3.43
CA PRO A 496 13.86 24.21 2.32
C PRO A 496 15.12 25.03 2.63
N VAL A 497 15.00 26.10 3.43
CA VAL A 497 16.10 26.97 3.84
C VAL A 497 15.97 27.40 5.31
N CYS A 498 17.07 27.85 5.92
CA CYS A 498 17.14 28.16 7.34
C CYS A 498 16.47 29.51 7.70
N MET A 499 15.95 30.28 6.74
CA MET A 499 15.17 31.48 7.08
C MET A 499 13.70 31.15 7.40
N LEU A 500 13.33 29.86 7.42
CA LEU A 500 11.95 29.38 7.47
C LEU A 500 11.63 28.64 8.78
N ARG A 501 10.43 28.88 9.33
CA ARG A 501 9.84 28.07 10.41
C ARG A 501 8.35 27.86 10.21
N TYR A 502 7.84 26.74 10.70
CA TYR A 502 6.42 26.47 10.83
C TYR A 502 5.86 27.23 12.03
N CYS A 503 4.91 28.14 11.79
CA CYS A 503 4.25 28.88 12.85
C CYS A 503 3.03 28.15 13.41
N GLY A 504 2.68 28.47 14.64
CA GLY A 504 1.38 28.18 15.24
C GLY A 504 0.59 29.46 15.46
N ARG A 505 -0.73 29.37 15.46
CA ARG A 505 -1.66 30.51 15.52
C ARG A 505 -1.83 31.13 16.93
N GLY A 506 -0.83 30.98 17.80
CA GLY A 506 -0.80 31.64 19.11
C GLY A 506 -0.54 33.13 18.99
N TYR A 507 -1.04 33.91 19.96
CA TYR A 507 -0.87 35.36 20.05
C TYR A 507 -0.21 35.76 21.34
#